data_AF-A0AAX4NH26-F1
#
_entry.id   AF-A0AAX4NH26-F1
#
_cell.length_a   1.000
_cell.length_b   1.000
_cell.length_c   1.000
_cell.angle_alpha   90.00
_cell.angle_beta   90.00
_cell.angle_gamma   90.00
#
_symmetry.space_group_name_H-M   'P 1'
#
loop_
_entity.id
_entity.type
_entity.pdbx_description
1 polymer ?
#
loop_
_entity_poly.entity_id
_entity_poly.type
_entity_poly.pdbx_seq_one_letter_code
_entity_poly.pdbx_strand_id
1 'polypeptide(L)'
;MKNSIKSYFANRSNRHLAPVESYSSGRIFMLSAGTSLLVTPFYINTIFGYTSLPAIILEFVMFITSFFLFFLPLAGIYKPDFIAGLTIYLLSFSIEVLSFYFVPGSSLLFLEIILLCIAVTLALIISQYKGYAERIHLRSFIIGAVITSLIILFIMLMNSVPFPTDESVLDYYSAKYFLHGINPYIKGTLYGLLPKMGFTFDRTTPLTIGGFVQSLGYPDLAFISYIPAVLFHIKEAFVQIPLYIIPFLLVSYNFRKKGYSNYIPFAALAIFSAMPFFYEGLTTGNSVFWVSLIMASYIFEDRSAISGIMLGLSSSFKQFPLIVLPFLIIYMLKRKTKKGLSIWFTSFVGSFILINAYFIFLNPMAFFTSLISPEMSSLIGVGSGISQLSFAGFLPISREFFFLIMLYLIIFFVAAYLIYFNRLKYCLFIIPVIIFIFNYRLFVQYVMFWPLISLLVIPGIMREHDIRDTTNGIKRSITGKVSGLSPTRAARNIAIISIIFLIVPTAAFLEVSHVNSYFSINSVHTNSVPELNTSVVYEMSVNLTYHGSGNDSIPVFFRIMPYGPMTNINNMIWHSTNRSQIIGIDQTQTFLIVPYNSTQFLRTGEEFRLIVYFGNIIGEKTVS
;
A
#
# COMPACT_ATOMS: atom_id res chain seq x y z
N MET A 1 53.72 -14.00 -18.46
CA MET A 1 52.29 -13.57 -18.51
C MET A 1 51.35 -14.41 -17.60
N LYS A 2 51.34 -15.75 -17.64
CA LYS A 2 50.48 -16.57 -16.74
C LYS A 2 50.74 -16.37 -15.24
N ASN A 3 52.00 -16.14 -14.83
CA ASN A 3 52.36 -15.94 -13.42
C ASN A 3 52.07 -14.52 -12.89
N SER A 4 52.05 -13.49 -13.75
CA SER A 4 51.67 -12.13 -13.32
C SER A 4 50.14 -11.97 -13.19
N ILE A 5 49.36 -12.76 -13.92
CA ILE A 5 47.90 -12.81 -13.77
C ILE A 5 47.53 -13.49 -12.43
N LYS A 6 48.21 -14.58 -12.06
CA LYS A 6 47.99 -15.23 -10.75
C LYS A 6 48.38 -14.33 -9.57
N SER A 7 49.49 -13.58 -9.65
CA SER A 7 49.85 -12.64 -8.57
C SER A 7 48.91 -11.43 -8.51
N TYR A 8 48.34 -10.99 -9.64
CA TYR A 8 47.33 -9.94 -9.67
C TYR A 8 46.01 -10.37 -9.02
N PHE A 9 45.61 -11.64 -9.15
CA PHE A 9 44.42 -12.17 -8.47
C PHE A 9 44.66 -12.53 -6.98
N ALA A 10 45.85 -13.01 -6.62
CA ALA A 10 46.20 -13.33 -5.23
C ALA A 10 46.34 -12.09 -4.35
N ASN A 11 46.74 -10.94 -4.91
CA ASN A 11 46.89 -9.69 -4.15
C ASN A 11 45.56 -8.91 -3.98
N ARG A 12 44.44 -9.44 -4.50
CA ARG A 12 43.10 -8.83 -4.36
C ARG A 12 42.39 -9.24 -3.07
N SER A 13 42.84 -10.31 -2.38
CA SER A 13 42.24 -10.74 -1.12
C SER A 13 42.60 -9.85 0.08
N ASN A 14 43.62 -8.99 -0.04
CA ASN A 14 44.13 -8.15 1.05
C ASN A 14 44.03 -6.62 0.80
N ARG A 15 43.49 -6.17 -0.33
CA ARG A 15 43.22 -4.73 -0.54
C ARG A 15 41.81 -4.40 -0.08
N HIS A 16 41.71 -3.55 0.93
CA HIS A 16 40.48 -2.95 1.46
C HIS A 16 39.42 -2.67 0.36
N LEU A 17 38.45 -3.57 0.22
CA LEU A 17 37.22 -3.42 -0.59
C LEU A 17 36.19 -2.47 0.08
N ALA A 18 36.64 -1.68 1.06
CA ALA A 18 35.79 -0.94 1.99
C ALA A 18 34.80 0.09 1.38
N PRO A 19 35.09 0.81 0.27
CA PRO A 19 34.15 1.84 -0.18
C PRO A 19 32.89 1.28 -0.86
N VAL A 20 33.02 0.22 -1.68
CA VAL A 20 31.87 -0.35 -2.40
C VAL A 20 30.92 -1.09 -1.45
N GLU A 21 31.48 -1.71 -0.41
CA GLU A 21 30.68 -2.44 0.57
C GLU A 21 29.78 -1.51 1.40
N SER A 22 30.26 -0.30 1.73
CA SER A 22 29.55 0.70 2.55
C SER A 22 28.34 1.32 1.85
N TYR A 23 28.42 1.63 0.55
CA TYR A 23 27.29 2.26 -0.16
C TYR A 23 26.10 1.34 -0.37
N SER A 24 26.36 0.03 -0.37
CA SER A 24 25.38 -0.99 -0.71
C SER A 24 24.42 -1.27 0.44
N SER A 25 24.95 -1.35 1.66
CA SER A 25 24.17 -1.40 2.90
C SER A 25 23.45 -0.08 3.16
N GLY A 26 24.08 1.07 2.90
CA GLY A 26 23.43 2.38 2.97
C GLY A 26 22.16 2.47 2.13
N ARG A 27 22.13 1.90 0.92
CA ARG A 27 20.93 1.84 0.08
C ARG A 27 19.81 1.01 0.70
N ILE A 28 20.15 -0.14 1.30
CA ILE A 28 19.15 -0.99 1.96
C ILE A 28 18.53 -0.23 3.14
N PHE A 29 19.33 0.46 3.95
CA PHE A 29 18.80 1.28 5.04
C PHE A 29 17.92 2.44 4.56
N MET A 30 18.25 3.09 3.44
CA MET A 30 17.37 4.12 2.87
C MET A 30 16.01 3.54 2.44
N LEU A 31 15.99 2.33 1.88
CA LEU A 31 14.74 1.63 1.57
C LEU A 31 13.97 1.26 2.84
N SER A 32 14.65 0.81 3.89
CA SER A 32 13.99 0.56 5.18
C SER A 32 13.43 1.85 5.78
N ALA A 33 14.21 2.94 5.77
CA ALA A 33 13.83 4.24 6.28
C ALA A 33 12.59 4.81 5.57
N GLY A 34 12.58 4.74 4.24
CA GLY A 34 11.41 5.13 3.46
C GLY A 34 10.21 4.25 3.78
N THR A 35 10.39 2.95 4.01
CA THR A 35 9.29 2.04 4.38
C THR A 35 8.69 2.44 5.72
N SER A 36 9.52 2.72 6.72
CA SER A 36 9.06 3.24 8.01
C SER A 36 8.25 4.53 7.84
N LEU A 37 8.79 5.54 7.14
CA LEU A 37 8.08 6.79 6.89
C LEU A 37 6.79 6.64 6.05
N LEU A 38 6.73 5.63 5.18
CA LEU A 38 5.53 5.35 4.37
C LEU A 38 4.36 4.87 5.24
N VAL A 39 4.62 4.40 6.45
CA VAL A 39 3.64 3.70 7.29
C VAL A 39 3.27 4.54 8.51
N THR A 40 4.22 5.33 9.01
CA THR A 40 4.02 6.29 10.09
C THR A 40 2.73 7.10 10.00
N PRO A 41 2.27 7.58 8.82
CA PRO A 41 1.00 8.30 8.71
C PRO A 41 -0.21 7.62 9.33
N PHE A 42 -0.28 6.29 9.25
CA PHE A 42 -1.37 5.51 9.87
C PHE A 42 -1.47 5.75 11.39
N TYR A 43 -0.32 5.89 12.05
CA TYR A 43 -0.24 6.15 13.49
C TYR A 43 -0.45 7.62 13.82
N ILE A 44 0.04 8.54 12.98
CA ILE A 44 -0.16 9.99 13.13
C ILE A 44 -1.65 10.34 13.15
N ASN A 45 -2.45 9.74 12.28
CA ASN A 45 -3.90 9.93 12.26
C ASN A 45 -4.59 9.44 13.54
N THR A 46 -4.00 8.46 14.24
CA THR A 46 -4.49 8.01 15.54
C THR A 46 -4.19 9.03 16.64
N ILE A 47 -3.04 9.72 16.57
CA ILE A 47 -2.59 10.68 17.58
C ILE A 47 -3.26 12.04 17.42
N PHE A 48 -3.18 12.61 16.21
CA PHE A 48 -3.64 13.98 15.94
C PHE A 48 -5.08 14.04 15.44
N GLY A 49 -5.64 12.89 15.07
CA GLY A 49 -6.97 12.76 14.51
C GLY A 49 -7.00 12.79 12.98
N TYR A 50 -7.92 12.00 12.42
CA TYR A 50 -8.06 11.80 10.98
C TYR A 50 -8.62 13.04 10.24
N THR A 51 -9.22 13.98 10.95
CA THR A 51 -9.70 15.24 10.38
C THR A 51 -8.74 16.40 10.66
N SER A 52 -7.57 16.15 11.25
CA SER A 52 -6.60 17.20 11.55
C SER A 52 -5.84 17.63 10.29
N LEU A 53 -6.06 18.87 9.84
CA LEU A 53 -5.36 19.42 8.68
C LEU A 53 -3.82 19.34 8.82
N PRO A 54 -3.20 19.69 9.96
CA PRO A 54 -1.77 19.46 10.18
C PRO A 54 -1.35 17.99 10.01
N ALA A 55 -2.17 17.03 10.47
CA ALA A 55 -1.88 15.60 10.34
C ALA A 55 -1.89 15.17 8.86
N ILE A 56 -2.90 15.60 8.10
CA ILE A 56 -3.03 15.32 6.66
C ILE A 56 -1.81 15.87 5.89
N ILE A 57 -1.38 17.10 6.20
CA ILE A 57 -0.22 17.72 5.57
C ILE A 57 1.06 16.94 5.93
N LEU A 58 1.26 16.61 7.21
CA LEU A 58 2.42 15.85 7.68
C LEU A 58 2.49 14.48 7.01
N GLU A 59 1.37 13.79 6.93
CA GLU A 59 1.21 12.51 6.23
C GLU A 59 1.65 12.61 4.76
N PHE A 60 1.14 13.61 4.04
CA PHE A 60 1.52 13.81 2.65
C PHE A 60 3.03 14.08 2.49
N VAL A 61 3.60 14.91 3.37
CA VAL A 61 5.06 15.16 3.39
C VAL A 61 5.85 13.87 3.65
N MET A 62 5.38 13.00 4.55
CA MET A 62 6.02 11.71 4.82
C MET A 62 5.96 10.77 3.63
N PHE A 63 4.82 10.67 2.94
CA PHE A 63 4.70 9.88 1.71
C PHE A 63 5.65 10.36 0.60
N ILE A 64 5.73 11.68 0.38
CA ILE A 64 6.64 12.25 -0.61
C ILE A 64 8.10 12.03 -0.21
N THR A 65 8.44 12.21 1.07
CA THR A 65 9.78 11.97 1.60
C THR A 65 10.18 10.51 1.43
N SER A 66 9.28 9.59 1.78
CA SER A 66 9.44 8.15 1.59
C SER A 66 9.75 7.80 0.13
N PHE A 67 8.99 8.34 -0.83
CA PHE A 67 9.27 8.17 -2.26
C PHE A 67 10.69 8.61 -2.63
N PHE A 68 11.18 9.76 -2.12
CA PHE A 68 12.54 10.21 -2.40
C PHE A 68 13.63 9.34 -1.76
N LEU A 69 13.40 8.85 -0.54
CA LEU A 69 14.29 7.90 0.12
C LEU A 69 14.44 6.61 -0.69
N PHE A 70 13.41 6.21 -1.44
CA PHE A 70 13.50 5.11 -2.38
C PHE A 70 14.14 5.49 -3.72
N PHE A 71 13.67 6.58 -4.32
CA PHE A 71 13.97 6.94 -5.70
C PHE A 71 15.44 7.35 -5.86
N LEU A 72 15.96 8.22 -4.98
CA LEU A 72 17.31 8.77 -5.08
C LEU A 72 18.41 7.70 -5.08
N PRO A 73 18.43 6.72 -4.15
CA PRO A 73 19.42 5.64 -4.21
C PRO A 73 19.22 4.76 -5.44
N LEU A 74 18.00 4.33 -5.77
CA LEU A 74 17.76 3.40 -6.88
C LEU A 74 18.08 4.00 -8.26
N ALA A 75 17.81 5.29 -8.46
CA ALA A 75 18.18 6.03 -9.66
C ALA A 75 19.69 6.34 -9.73
N GLY A 76 20.45 6.05 -8.65
CA GLY A 76 21.88 6.32 -8.56
C GLY A 76 22.23 7.81 -8.42
N ILE A 77 21.27 8.63 -7.99
CA ILE A 77 21.43 10.07 -7.77
C ILE A 77 22.17 10.31 -6.45
N TYR A 78 21.77 9.57 -5.41
CA TYR A 78 22.40 9.60 -4.10
C TYR A 78 23.05 8.24 -3.80
N LYS A 79 24.25 8.27 -3.22
CA LYS A 79 24.99 7.07 -2.80
C LYS A 79 25.22 7.18 -1.30
N PRO A 80 24.23 6.84 -0.46
CA PRO A 80 24.38 6.87 0.98
C PRO A 80 25.49 5.89 1.38
N ASP A 81 26.45 6.33 2.18
CA ASP A 81 27.31 5.38 2.88
C ASP A 81 26.53 4.67 4.00
N PHE A 82 27.17 3.68 4.63
CA PHE A 82 26.56 2.91 5.70
C PHE A 82 26.07 3.78 6.86
N ILE A 83 26.88 4.74 7.32
CA ILE A 83 26.57 5.55 8.51
C ILE A 83 25.39 6.47 8.20
N ALA A 84 25.42 7.18 7.07
CA ALA A 84 24.33 8.04 6.65
C ALA A 84 23.03 7.24 6.49
N GLY A 85 23.08 6.09 5.82
CA GLY A 85 21.92 5.22 5.66
C GLY A 85 21.37 4.72 7.00
N LEU A 86 22.24 4.20 7.88
CA LEU A 86 21.85 3.70 9.20
C LEU A 86 21.24 4.81 10.06
N THR A 87 21.83 6.00 10.10
CA THR A 87 21.31 7.13 10.87
C THR A 87 19.91 7.54 10.38
N ILE A 88 19.71 7.64 9.06
CA ILE A 88 18.40 7.96 8.48
C ILE A 88 17.37 6.87 8.81
N TYR A 89 17.77 5.60 8.74
CA TYR A 89 16.92 4.47 9.16
C TYR A 89 16.55 4.55 10.64
N LEU A 90 17.52 4.70 11.55
CA LEU A 90 17.25 4.76 12.99
C LEU A 90 16.34 5.93 13.35
N LEU A 91 16.53 7.10 12.70
CA LEU A 91 15.64 8.25 12.90
C LEU A 91 14.21 7.93 12.44
N SER A 92 14.06 7.42 11.21
CA SER A 92 12.74 7.09 10.63
C SER A 92 12.02 6.00 11.43
N PHE A 93 12.76 4.99 11.83
CA PHE A 93 12.26 3.89 12.65
C PHE A 93 11.88 4.36 14.05
N SER A 94 12.67 5.26 14.66
CA SER A 94 12.30 5.85 15.96
C SER A 94 11.00 6.64 15.87
N ILE A 95 10.76 7.35 14.76
CA ILE A 95 9.48 8.05 14.53
C ILE A 95 8.33 7.04 14.40
N GLU A 96 8.51 5.97 13.64
CA GLU A 96 7.52 4.90 13.48
C GLU A 96 7.17 4.26 14.84
N VAL A 97 8.19 3.89 15.61
CA VAL A 97 8.08 3.33 16.96
C VAL A 97 7.35 4.31 17.88
N LEU A 98 7.82 5.55 18.00
CA LEU A 98 7.18 6.56 18.84
C LEU A 98 5.71 6.75 18.46
N SER A 99 5.38 6.71 17.17
CA SER A 99 4.00 6.84 16.72
C SER A 99 3.15 5.61 17.08
N PHE A 100 3.71 4.40 16.96
CA PHE A 100 3.04 3.15 17.33
C PHE A 100 2.76 3.02 18.84
N TYR A 101 3.63 3.58 19.69
CA TYR A 101 3.44 3.59 21.14
C TYR A 101 2.09 4.20 21.56
N PHE A 102 1.62 5.19 20.81
CA PHE A 102 0.36 5.88 21.08
C PHE A 102 -0.87 5.16 20.50
N VAL A 103 -0.69 4.02 19.83
CA VAL A 103 -1.81 3.20 19.34
C VAL A 103 -2.38 2.38 20.51
N PRO A 104 -3.66 2.54 20.90
CA PRO A 104 -4.25 1.79 21.99
C PRO A 104 -4.19 0.26 21.76
N GLY A 105 -3.79 -0.51 22.79
CA GLY A 105 -3.76 -1.97 22.74
C GLY A 105 -2.48 -2.59 22.14
N SER A 106 -1.45 -1.79 21.85
CA SER A 106 -0.24 -2.22 21.13
C SER A 106 0.99 -2.54 22.01
N SER A 107 0.85 -2.43 23.34
CA SER A 107 1.97 -2.33 24.29
C SER A 107 2.92 -3.54 24.36
N LEU A 108 2.42 -4.77 24.13
CA LEU A 108 3.25 -5.98 24.13
C LEU A 108 4.04 -6.15 22.82
N LEU A 109 3.39 -5.89 21.68
CA LEU A 109 4.04 -5.90 20.36
C LEU A 109 5.15 -4.84 20.28
N PHE A 110 4.90 -3.68 20.89
CA PHE A 110 5.83 -2.57 20.95
C PHE A 110 7.17 -2.93 21.61
N LEU A 111 7.14 -3.61 22.75
CA LEU A 111 8.35 -3.98 23.48
C LEU A 111 9.18 -5.03 22.72
N GLU A 112 8.54 -6.01 22.11
CA GLU A 112 9.23 -7.09 21.38
C GLU A 112 9.92 -6.58 20.11
N ILE A 113 9.29 -5.65 19.40
CA ILE A 113 9.84 -5.02 18.20
C ILE A 113 11.02 -4.11 18.53
N ILE A 114 10.92 -3.32 19.61
CA ILE A 114 12.03 -2.50 20.11
C ILE A 114 13.22 -3.40 20.45
N LEU A 115 12.99 -4.49 21.19
CA LEU A 115 14.05 -5.43 21.55
C LEU A 115 14.68 -6.08 20.32
N LEU A 116 13.88 -6.45 19.32
CA LEU A 116 14.37 -7.00 18.06
C LEU A 116 15.24 -5.99 17.31
N CYS A 117 14.79 -4.75 17.18
CA CYS A 117 15.51 -3.72 16.42
C CYS A 117 16.76 -3.21 17.15
N ILE A 118 16.71 -3.07 18.47
CA ILE A 118 17.90 -2.80 19.29
C ILE A 118 18.90 -3.94 19.12
N ALA A 119 18.46 -5.18 19.25
CA ALA A 119 19.35 -6.32 19.18
C ALA A 119 19.96 -6.51 17.77
N VAL A 120 19.20 -6.25 16.69
CA VAL A 120 19.76 -6.25 15.32
C VAL A 120 20.73 -5.09 15.13
N THR A 121 20.41 -3.89 15.61
CA THR A 121 21.29 -2.72 15.48
C THR A 121 22.61 -2.96 16.22
N LEU A 122 22.55 -3.48 17.44
CA LEU A 122 23.73 -3.87 18.22
C LEU A 122 24.53 -4.97 17.52
N ALA A 123 23.87 -6.01 16.99
CA ALA A 123 24.55 -7.07 16.24
C ALA A 123 25.26 -6.54 14.99
N LEU A 124 24.66 -5.56 14.30
CA LEU A 124 25.26 -4.92 13.13
C LEU A 124 26.45 -4.03 13.51
N ILE A 125 26.37 -3.26 14.59
CA ILE A 125 27.49 -2.47 15.13
C ILE A 125 28.64 -3.41 15.51
N ILE A 126 28.36 -4.48 16.26
CA ILE A 126 29.35 -5.47 16.70
C ILE A 126 29.99 -6.16 15.49
N SER A 127 29.22 -6.47 14.44
CA SER A 127 29.74 -7.14 13.23
C SER A 127 30.76 -6.32 12.42
N GLN A 128 30.88 -5.01 12.67
CA GLN A 128 31.91 -4.18 12.05
C GLN A 128 33.28 -4.33 12.71
N TYR A 129 33.37 -4.92 13.90
CA TYR A 129 34.58 -5.02 14.72
C TYR A 129 35.30 -6.40 14.63
N LYS A 130 35.44 -6.94 13.40
CA LYS A 130 36.34 -8.03 12.93
C LYS A 130 36.48 -9.36 13.74
N GLY A 131 35.87 -10.42 13.15
CA GLY A 131 36.28 -11.85 13.30
C GLY A 131 35.41 -12.83 12.50
N TYR A 132 35.85 -14.08 12.28
CA TYR A 132 35.02 -15.15 11.67
C TYR A 132 33.91 -15.63 12.63
N ALA A 133 34.21 -15.66 13.93
CA ALA A 133 33.24 -15.93 14.99
C ALA A 133 32.07 -14.92 14.96
N GLU A 134 32.37 -13.64 14.76
CA GLU A 134 31.36 -12.57 14.71
C GLU A 134 30.40 -12.70 13.52
N ARG A 135 30.87 -13.22 12.37
CA ARG A 135 29.99 -13.52 11.23
C ARG A 135 29.02 -14.67 11.50
N ILE A 136 29.44 -15.65 12.31
CA ILE A 136 28.57 -16.74 12.77
C ILE A 136 27.54 -16.19 13.75
N HIS A 137 27.98 -15.38 14.73
CA HIS A 137 27.07 -14.75 15.70
C HIS A 137 26.03 -13.86 15.03
N LEU A 138 26.43 -13.04 14.03
CA LEU A 138 25.48 -12.22 13.27
C LEU A 138 24.44 -13.08 12.53
N ARG A 139 24.86 -14.16 11.86
CA ARG A 139 23.94 -15.05 11.14
C ARG A 139 22.97 -15.76 12.09
N SER A 140 23.47 -16.32 13.19
CA SER A 140 22.63 -16.96 14.21
C SER A 140 21.66 -15.98 14.82
N PHE A 141 22.10 -14.75 15.07
CA PHE A 141 21.26 -13.69 15.59
C PHE A 141 20.13 -13.31 14.62
N ILE A 142 20.42 -13.17 13.32
CA ILE A 142 19.39 -12.88 12.31
C ILE A 142 18.43 -14.04 12.15
N ILE A 143 18.92 -15.28 12.15
CA ILE A 143 18.06 -16.46 12.14
C ILE A 143 17.14 -16.42 13.36
N GLY A 144 17.68 -16.10 14.54
CA GLY A 144 16.90 -15.86 15.75
C GLY A 144 15.84 -14.78 15.54
N ALA A 145 16.22 -13.62 14.99
CA ALA A 145 15.30 -12.53 14.71
C ALA A 145 14.17 -12.93 13.74
N VAL A 146 14.50 -13.61 12.64
CA VAL A 146 13.51 -14.14 11.68
C VAL A 146 12.58 -15.13 12.37
N ILE A 147 13.12 -16.08 13.13
CA ILE A 147 12.31 -17.06 13.86
C ILE A 147 11.38 -16.36 14.85
N THR A 148 11.89 -15.41 15.64
CA THR A 148 11.08 -14.61 16.57
C THR A 148 9.98 -13.85 15.83
N SER A 149 10.29 -13.16 14.73
CA SER A 149 9.29 -12.48 13.90
C SER A 149 8.21 -13.44 13.38
N LEU A 150 8.59 -14.64 12.94
CA LEU A 150 7.63 -15.64 12.47
C LEU A 150 6.76 -16.19 13.61
N ILE A 151 7.32 -16.37 14.81
CA ILE A 151 6.56 -16.77 16.00
C ILE A 151 5.57 -15.68 16.38
N ILE A 152 5.99 -14.41 16.39
CA ILE A 152 5.11 -13.27 16.67
C ILE A 152 3.98 -13.22 15.65
N LEU A 153 4.31 -13.30 14.35
CA LEU A 153 3.31 -13.33 13.29
C LEU A 153 2.33 -14.49 13.45
N PHE A 154 2.82 -15.67 13.81
CA PHE A 154 1.97 -16.83 14.09
C PHE A 154 1.03 -16.56 15.27
N ILE A 155 1.53 -16.02 16.38
CA ILE A 155 0.71 -15.64 17.55
C ILE A 155 -0.35 -14.59 17.14
N MET A 156 0.01 -13.60 16.33
CA MET A 156 -0.91 -12.59 15.81
C MET A 156 -2.03 -13.21 14.97
N LEU A 157 -1.69 -14.15 14.08
CA LEU A 157 -2.66 -14.85 13.24
C LEU A 157 -3.57 -15.79 14.05
N MET A 158 -3.04 -16.41 15.11
CA MET A 158 -3.86 -17.19 16.05
C MET A 158 -4.90 -16.32 16.75
N ASN A 159 -4.48 -15.12 17.19
CA ASN A 159 -5.33 -14.19 17.94
C ASN A 159 -6.13 -13.21 17.06
N SER A 160 -5.96 -13.23 15.73
CA SER A 160 -6.69 -12.33 14.85
C SER A 160 -8.20 -12.58 14.94
N VAL A 161 -9.00 -11.53 14.82
CA VAL A 161 -10.45 -11.67 14.75
C VAL A 161 -10.81 -12.44 13.47
N PRO A 162 -11.74 -13.40 13.50
CA PRO A 162 -12.24 -14.04 12.28
C PRO A 162 -12.81 -12.97 11.35
N PHE A 163 -12.37 -12.98 10.10
CA PHE A 163 -12.79 -12.01 9.09
C PHE A 163 -12.71 -10.53 9.56
N PRO A 164 -11.51 -9.95 9.62
CA PRO A 164 -11.33 -8.55 10.02
C PRO A 164 -11.87 -7.54 9.00
N THR A 165 -12.12 -7.96 7.75
CA THR A 165 -12.65 -7.11 6.68
C THR A 165 -13.79 -7.79 5.92
N ASP A 166 -14.69 -6.99 5.34
CA ASP A 166 -15.72 -7.49 4.40
C ASP A 166 -15.11 -8.21 3.19
N GLU A 167 -13.97 -7.73 2.67
CA GLU A 167 -13.18 -8.43 1.64
C GLU A 167 -12.90 -9.88 2.02
N SER A 168 -12.37 -10.14 3.23
CA SER A 168 -12.04 -11.49 3.67
C SER A 168 -13.25 -12.42 3.74
N VAL A 169 -14.42 -11.89 4.14
CA VAL A 169 -15.69 -12.63 4.12
C VAL A 169 -16.10 -12.96 2.69
N LEU A 170 -16.11 -11.95 1.82
CA LEU A 170 -16.57 -12.08 0.45
C LEU A 170 -15.68 -13.08 -0.31
N ASP A 171 -14.37 -13.06 -0.12
CA ASP A 171 -13.44 -14.03 -0.70
C ASP A 171 -13.68 -15.45 -0.15
N TYR A 172 -13.74 -15.61 1.18
CA TYR A 172 -13.95 -16.93 1.79
C TYR A 172 -15.28 -17.56 1.39
N TYR A 173 -16.37 -16.80 1.39
CA TYR A 173 -17.67 -17.32 0.98
C TYR A 173 -17.78 -17.50 -0.54
N SER A 174 -17.04 -16.74 -1.33
CA SER A 174 -16.89 -17.01 -2.76
C SER A 174 -16.25 -18.38 -2.99
N ALA A 175 -15.21 -18.73 -2.23
CA ALA A 175 -14.61 -20.06 -2.25
C ALA A 175 -15.62 -21.15 -1.85
N LYS A 176 -16.37 -20.91 -0.78
CA LYS A 176 -17.42 -21.84 -0.32
C LYS A 176 -18.49 -22.06 -1.37
N TYR A 177 -19.02 -20.99 -1.96
CA TYR A 177 -20.05 -21.06 -2.99
C TYR A 177 -19.55 -21.70 -4.28
N PHE A 178 -18.31 -21.40 -4.68
CA PHE A 178 -17.67 -22.07 -5.80
C PHE A 178 -17.62 -23.60 -5.61
N LEU A 179 -17.24 -24.08 -4.43
CA LEU A 179 -17.24 -25.52 -4.11
C LEU A 179 -18.64 -26.15 -4.15
N HIS A 180 -19.71 -25.36 -4.07
CA HIS A 180 -21.10 -25.80 -4.23
C HIS A 180 -21.63 -25.58 -5.66
N GLY A 181 -20.77 -25.23 -6.62
CA GLY A 181 -21.15 -24.99 -8.01
C GLY A 181 -21.86 -23.65 -8.24
N ILE A 182 -21.82 -22.73 -7.27
CA ILE A 182 -22.45 -21.41 -7.35
C ILE A 182 -21.42 -20.38 -7.82
N ASN A 183 -21.77 -19.58 -8.83
CA ASN A 183 -20.89 -18.55 -9.37
C ASN A 183 -20.90 -17.28 -8.50
N PRO A 184 -19.78 -16.91 -7.84
CA PRO A 184 -19.72 -15.77 -6.92
C PRO A 184 -19.80 -14.40 -7.62
N TYR A 185 -19.54 -14.33 -8.93
CA TYR A 185 -19.62 -13.08 -9.70
C TYR A 185 -21.05 -12.69 -10.08
N ILE A 186 -22.03 -13.60 -9.95
CA ILE A 186 -23.43 -13.26 -10.22
C ILE A 186 -23.92 -12.27 -9.16
N LYS A 187 -24.43 -11.11 -9.60
CA LYS A 187 -25.01 -10.08 -8.73
C LYS A 187 -26.11 -10.69 -7.87
N GLY A 188 -26.05 -10.45 -6.56
CA GLY A 188 -27.02 -10.98 -5.60
C GLY A 188 -26.56 -12.26 -4.88
N THR A 189 -25.56 -12.98 -5.41
CA THR A 189 -25.11 -14.26 -4.81
C THR A 189 -24.62 -14.08 -3.37
N LEU A 190 -23.84 -13.03 -3.10
CA LEU A 190 -23.30 -12.70 -1.78
C LEU A 190 -24.21 -11.73 -1.01
N TYR A 191 -25.41 -11.43 -1.52
CA TYR A 191 -26.31 -10.43 -0.93
C TYR A 191 -26.78 -10.85 0.46
N GLY A 192 -26.76 -9.90 1.40
CA GLY A 192 -27.18 -10.13 2.79
C GLY A 192 -26.25 -11.05 3.59
N LEU A 193 -25.11 -11.47 3.05
CA LEU A 193 -24.14 -12.30 3.76
C LEU A 193 -23.55 -11.58 4.98
N LEU A 194 -23.08 -10.35 4.79
CA LEU A 194 -22.41 -9.57 5.83
C LEU A 194 -23.33 -9.34 7.06
N PRO A 195 -24.59 -8.87 6.93
CA PRO A 195 -25.51 -8.76 8.07
C PRO A 195 -25.76 -10.09 8.79
N LYS A 196 -25.90 -11.20 8.05
CA LYS A 196 -26.08 -12.54 8.64
C LYS A 196 -24.88 -12.98 9.48
N MET A 197 -23.69 -12.47 9.17
CA MET A 197 -22.46 -12.70 9.94
C MET A 197 -22.25 -11.68 11.07
N GLY A 198 -23.22 -10.79 11.30
CA GLY A 198 -23.10 -9.74 12.30
C GLY A 198 -22.08 -8.66 11.93
N PHE A 199 -21.75 -8.52 10.64
CA PHE A 199 -20.94 -7.40 10.18
C PHE A 199 -21.76 -6.12 10.26
N THR A 200 -21.15 -5.13 10.88
CA THR A 200 -21.69 -3.81 11.15
C THR A 200 -21.03 -2.79 10.21
N PHE A 201 -21.62 -1.60 10.02
CA PHE A 201 -21.13 -0.62 9.05
C PHE A 201 -19.67 -0.18 9.26
N ASP A 202 -19.18 -0.26 10.50
CA ASP A 202 -17.79 -0.02 10.89
C ASP A 202 -16.81 -1.09 10.37
N ARG A 203 -17.30 -2.26 9.95
CA ARG A 203 -16.50 -3.38 9.39
C ARG A 203 -16.82 -3.71 7.93
N THR A 204 -17.63 -2.89 7.28
CA THR A 204 -17.99 -3.03 5.86
C THR A 204 -17.50 -1.85 5.04
N THR A 205 -17.53 -1.95 3.72
CA THR A 205 -17.21 -0.84 2.82
C THR A 205 -18.50 -0.12 2.39
N PRO A 206 -18.85 1.03 3.01
CA PRO A 206 -20.10 1.72 2.73
C PRO A 206 -20.10 2.42 1.37
N LEU A 207 -21.30 2.57 0.81
CA LEU A 207 -21.55 3.27 -0.46
C LEU A 207 -22.12 4.67 -0.20
N THR A 208 -21.80 5.63 -1.08
CA THR A 208 -22.40 6.98 -1.08
C THR A 208 -23.87 6.97 -1.52
N ILE A 209 -24.35 5.86 -2.07
CA ILE A 209 -25.78 5.64 -2.41
C ILE A 209 -26.53 4.83 -1.34
N GLY A 210 -25.91 4.62 -0.17
CA GLY A 210 -26.45 3.80 0.91
C GLY A 210 -26.07 2.32 0.80
N GLY A 211 -26.12 1.62 1.94
CA GLY A 211 -25.66 0.23 2.03
C GLY A 211 -24.14 0.10 1.97
N PHE A 212 -23.66 -1.08 1.58
CA PHE A 212 -22.25 -1.44 1.55
C PHE A 212 -21.96 -2.43 0.43
N VAL A 213 -20.68 -2.67 0.13
CA VAL A 213 -20.22 -3.63 -0.89
C VAL A 213 -20.68 -5.05 -0.53
N GLN A 214 -21.30 -5.73 -1.49
CA GLN A 214 -21.83 -7.10 -1.33
C GLN A 214 -21.49 -7.98 -2.54
N SER A 215 -20.41 -7.67 -3.24
CA SER A 215 -19.97 -8.37 -4.44
C SER A 215 -18.47 -8.62 -4.39
N LEU A 216 -18.05 -9.72 -5.00
CA LEU A 216 -16.64 -10.01 -5.20
C LEU A 216 -15.99 -8.94 -6.10
N GLY A 217 -14.84 -8.41 -5.66
CA GLY A 217 -14.12 -7.32 -6.34
C GLY A 217 -12.76 -7.72 -6.93
N TYR A 218 -12.39 -9.00 -6.84
CA TYR A 218 -11.07 -9.51 -7.21
C TYR A 218 -11.16 -10.67 -8.23
N PRO A 219 -10.07 -10.97 -8.96
CA PRO A 219 -10.03 -12.13 -9.86
C PRO A 219 -9.93 -13.47 -9.10
N ASP A 220 -10.08 -14.56 -9.84
CA ASP A 220 -10.44 -15.86 -9.27
C ASP A 220 -9.45 -16.39 -8.23
N LEU A 221 -8.14 -16.12 -8.42
CA LEU A 221 -7.11 -16.65 -7.53
C LEU A 221 -7.26 -16.12 -6.10
N ALA A 222 -7.85 -14.93 -5.93
CA ALA A 222 -8.11 -14.34 -4.62
C ALA A 222 -8.96 -15.30 -3.75
N PHE A 223 -10.13 -15.70 -4.23
CA PHE A 223 -11.00 -16.60 -3.47
C PHE A 223 -10.57 -18.07 -3.60
N ILE A 224 -10.02 -18.51 -4.74
CA ILE A 224 -9.49 -19.89 -4.88
C ILE A 224 -8.42 -20.17 -3.82
N SER A 225 -7.64 -19.16 -3.45
CA SER A 225 -6.63 -19.31 -2.39
C SER A 225 -7.24 -19.73 -1.04
N TYR A 226 -8.52 -19.48 -0.78
CA TYR A 226 -9.21 -19.89 0.45
C TYR A 226 -9.85 -21.29 0.40
N ILE A 227 -9.83 -21.99 -0.74
CA ILE A 227 -10.37 -23.35 -0.85
C ILE A 227 -9.79 -24.31 0.21
N PRO A 228 -8.48 -24.32 0.51
CA PRO A 228 -7.94 -25.15 1.59
C PRO A 228 -8.58 -24.85 2.95
N ALA A 229 -8.84 -23.58 3.28
CA ALA A 229 -9.51 -23.22 4.53
C ALA A 229 -10.93 -23.81 4.60
N VAL A 230 -11.67 -23.74 3.49
CA VAL A 230 -13.03 -24.27 3.42
C VAL A 230 -13.04 -25.79 3.52
N LEU A 231 -12.17 -26.49 2.78
CA LEU A 231 -12.12 -27.96 2.74
C LEU A 231 -11.65 -28.58 4.05
N PHE A 232 -10.67 -27.98 4.72
CA PHE A 232 -10.11 -28.51 5.98
C PHE A 232 -10.77 -27.92 7.23
N HIS A 233 -11.76 -27.04 7.06
CA HIS A 233 -12.43 -26.34 8.17
C HIS A 233 -11.46 -25.63 9.12
N ILE A 234 -10.39 -25.06 8.57
CA ILE A 234 -9.41 -24.28 9.32
C ILE A 234 -9.70 -22.79 9.18
N LYS A 235 -9.16 -21.99 10.10
CA LYS A 235 -9.23 -20.53 10.05
C LYS A 235 -8.62 -20.03 8.74
N GLU A 236 -9.32 -19.12 8.06
CA GLU A 236 -8.95 -18.52 6.78
C GLU A 236 -7.55 -17.88 6.82
N ALA A 237 -7.21 -17.27 7.95
CA ALA A 237 -5.91 -16.66 8.21
C ALA A 237 -4.74 -17.66 8.08
N PHE A 238 -4.97 -18.95 8.33
CA PHE A 238 -3.90 -19.95 8.33
C PHE A 238 -3.38 -20.29 6.93
N VAL A 239 -4.19 -20.08 5.89
CA VAL A 239 -3.73 -20.29 4.51
C VAL A 239 -2.64 -19.29 4.13
N GLN A 240 -2.59 -18.15 4.82
CA GLN A 240 -1.64 -17.08 4.53
C GLN A 240 -0.29 -17.27 5.24
N ILE A 241 -0.23 -18.00 6.37
CA ILE A 241 0.99 -18.17 7.19
C ILE A 241 2.21 -18.56 6.34
N PRO A 242 2.15 -19.60 5.48
CA PRO A 242 3.32 -20.03 4.72
C PRO A 242 3.79 -19.00 3.69
N LEU A 243 2.94 -18.04 3.32
CA LEU A 243 3.26 -17.05 2.30
C LEU A 243 4.14 -15.92 2.84
N TYR A 244 4.05 -15.61 4.14
CA TYR A 244 4.85 -14.54 4.75
C TYR A 244 6.36 -14.84 4.77
N ILE A 245 6.80 -16.10 4.71
CA ILE A 245 8.24 -16.37 4.61
C ILE A 245 8.77 -16.25 3.17
N ILE A 246 7.90 -16.32 2.16
CA ILE A 246 8.30 -16.39 0.75
C ILE A 246 9.06 -15.14 0.28
N PRO A 247 8.63 -13.89 0.56
CA PRO A 247 9.39 -12.70 0.16
C PRO A 247 10.84 -12.72 0.64
N PHE A 248 11.07 -13.12 1.90
CA PHE A 248 12.42 -13.25 2.46
C PHE A 248 13.24 -14.34 1.76
N LEU A 249 12.64 -15.51 1.48
CA LEU A 249 13.32 -16.58 0.75
C LEU A 249 13.70 -16.15 -0.68
N LEU A 250 12.82 -15.43 -1.36
CA LEU A 250 13.05 -14.89 -2.71
C LEU A 250 14.17 -13.83 -2.72
N VAL A 251 14.16 -12.89 -1.78
CA VAL A 251 15.24 -11.91 -1.63
C VAL A 251 16.56 -12.62 -1.33
N SER A 252 16.57 -13.54 -0.37
CA SER A 252 17.74 -14.33 -0.02
C SER A 252 18.29 -15.09 -1.21
N TYR A 253 17.42 -15.76 -1.97
CA TYR A 253 17.79 -16.47 -3.20
C TYR A 253 18.42 -15.53 -4.24
N ASN A 254 17.82 -14.37 -4.49
CA ASN A 254 18.33 -13.39 -5.47
C ASN A 254 19.71 -12.83 -5.07
N PHE A 255 19.92 -12.53 -3.78
CA PHE A 255 21.21 -12.08 -3.27
C PHE A 255 22.27 -13.18 -3.38
N ARG A 256 21.95 -14.44 -3.04
CA ARG A 256 22.85 -15.59 -3.21
C ARG A 256 23.21 -15.84 -4.67
N LYS A 257 22.20 -15.88 -5.55
CA LYS A 257 22.36 -16.09 -7.01
C LYS A 257 23.33 -15.08 -7.62
N LYS A 258 23.39 -13.86 -7.09
CA LYS A 258 24.23 -12.77 -7.59
C LYS A 258 25.55 -12.57 -6.81
N GLY A 259 25.85 -13.43 -5.82
CA GLY A 259 27.11 -13.39 -5.07
C GLY A 259 27.16 -12.42 -3.89
N TYR A 260 26.01 -11.89 -3.46
CA TYR A 260 25.91 -10.87 -2.41
C TYR A 260 25.32 -11.41 -1.10
N SER A 261 25.60 -12.67 -0.76
CA SER A 261 25.04 -13.35 0.42
C SER A 261 25.30 -12.64 1.76
N ASN A 262 26.37 -11.83 1.85
CA ASN A 262 26.70 -11.06 3.05
C ASN A 262 25.70 -9.93 3.34
N TYR A 263 24.85 -9.57 2.38
CA TYR A 263 23.84 -8.51 2.54
C TYR A 263 22.44 -9.02 2.90
N ILE A 264 22.22 -10.34 2.86
CA ILE A 264 20.98 -10.97 3.30
C ILE A 264 20.57 -10.51 4.71
N PRO A 265 21.49 -10.39 5.69
CA PRO A 265 21.24 -9.74 6.97
C PRO A 265 20.47 -8.42 6.91
N PHE A 266 20.94 -7.46 6.11
CA PHE A 266 20.33 -6.14 6.02
C PHE A 266 18.97 -6.21 5.32
N ALA A 267 18.84 -7.09 4.34
CA ALA A 267 17.56 -7.32 3.66
C ALA A 267 16.54 -8.01 4.57
N ALA A 268 16.99 -8.92 5.45
CA ALA A 268 16.16 -9.53 6.48
C ALA A 268 15.66 -8.45 7.44
N LEU A 269 16.56 -7.60 7.94
CA LEU A 269 16.19 -6.47 8.78
C LEU A 269 15.14 -5.58 8.09
N ALA A 270 15.37 -5.20 6.83
CA ALA A 270 14.42 -4.37 6.08
C ALA A 270 13.02 -4.96 5.96
N ILE A 271 12.90 -6.30 5.85
CA ILE A 271 11.61 -6.99 5.77
C ILE A 271 10.97 -7.12 7.15
N PHE A 272 11.71 -7.60 8.14
CA PHE A 272 11.19 -7.94 9.47
C PHE A 272 11.13 -6.74 10.42
N SER A 273 11.70 -5.59 10.06
CA SER A 273 11.44 -4.31 10.75
C SER A 273 10.22 -3.58 10.21
N ALA A 274 9.68 -4.00 9.06
CA ALA A 274 8.54 -3.33 8.45
C ALA A 274 7.25 -3.72 9.19
N MET A 275 6.76 -2.86 10.08
CA MET A 275 5.49 -3.08 10.80
C MET A 275 4.31 -3.51 9.92
N PRO A 276 4.12 -2.97 8.71
CA PRO A 276 2.95 -3.33 7.91
C PRO A 276 2.89 -4.80 7.53
N PHE A 277 4.06 -5.44 7.47
CA PHE A 277 4.16 -6.87 7.21
C PHE A 277 3.42 -7.69 8.28
N PHE A 278 3.52 -7.25 9.54
CA PHE A 278 2.84 -7.87 10.68
C PHE A 278 1.41 -7.36 10.84
N TYR A 279 1.18 -6.07 10.57
CA TYR A 279 -0.16 -5.48 10.58
C TYR A 279 -1.09 -6.19 9.58
N GLU A 280 -0.61 -6.49 8.37
CA GLU A 280 -1.39 -7.25 7.40
C GLU A 280 -1.73 -8.66 7.92
N GLY A 281 -0.83 -9.28 8.69
CA GLY A 281 -1.13 -10.54 9.37
C GLY A 281 -2.27 -10.41 10.38
N LEU A 282 -2.32 -9.34 11.16
CA LEU A 282 -3.43 -9.08 12.11
C LEU A 282 -4.76 -8.83 11.40
N THR A 283 -4.74 -8.08 10.29
CA THR A 283 -5.93 -7.76 9.50
C THR A 283 -6.21 -8.82 8.43
N THR A 284 -5.55 -9.98 8.52
CA THR A 284 -5.64 -11.12 7.57
C THR A 284 -5.63 -10.69 6.11
N GLY A 285 -4.89 -9.63 5.80
CA GLY A 285 -4.72 -9.16 4.43
C GLY A 285 -3.86 -10.14 3.66
N ASN A 286 -4.21 -10.36 2.40
CA ASN A 286 -3.63 -11.43 1.59
C ASN A 286 -2.66 -10.88 0.53
N SER A 287 -2.22 -9.63 0.64
CA SER A 287 -1.40 -8.97 -0.38
C SER A 287 -0.03 -9.61 -0.56
N VAL A 288 0.52 -10.22 0.49
CA VAL A 288 1.79 -10.96 0.43
C VAL A 288 1.80 -12.04 -0.67
N PHE A 289 0.63 -12.56 -1.07
CA PHE A 289 0.49 -13.52 -2.16
C PHE A 289 0.90 -12.93 -3.50
N TRP A 290 0.26 -11.83 -3.94
CA TRP A 290 0.58 -11.20 -5.21
C TRP A 290 1.99 -10.64 -5.22
N VAL A 291 2.45 -10.10 -4.08
CA VAL A 291 3.81 -9.57 -3.89
C VAL A 291 4.85 -10.64 -4.17
N SER A 292 4.69 -11.81 -3.55
CA SER A 292 5.59 -12.96 -3.74
C SER A 292 5.66 -13.39 -5.20
N LEU A 293 4.53 -13.37 -5.92
CA LEU A 293 4.46 -13.72 -7.32
C LEU A 293 5.13 -12.67 -8.24
N ILE A 294 4.99 -11.37 -7.98
CA ILE A 294 5.75 -10.33 -8.72
C ILE A 294 7.24 -10.50 -8.47
N MET A 295 7.63 -10.73 -7.21
CA MET A 295 9.02 -10.95 -6.84
C MET A 295 9.61 -12.13 -7.59
N ALA A 296 8.90 -13.26 -7.64
CA ALA A 296 9.28 -14.43 -8.43
C ALA A 296 9.36 -14.10 -9.93
N SER A 297 8.40 -13.35 -10.48
CA SER A 297 8.41 -12.92 -11.87
C SER A 297 9.71 -12.18 -12.23
N TYR A 298 10.16 -11.26 -11.39
CA TYR A 298 11.40 -10.51 -11.59
C TYR A 298 12.66 -11.36 -11.42
N ILE A 299 12.72 -12.20 -10.38
CA ILE A 299 13.90 -13.06 -10.11
C ILE A 299 14.15 -14.06 -11.25
N PHE A 300 13.08 -14.61 -11.78
CA PHE A 300 13.12 -15.57 -12.88
C PHE A 300 13.06 -14.88 -14.25
N GLU A 301 13.40 -13.58 -14.36
CA GLU A 301 13.42 -12.84 -15.62
C GLU A 301 14.16 -13.61 -16.73
N ASP A 302 15.24 -14.32 -16.42
CA ASP A 302 16.03 -15.12 -17.36
C ASP A 302 15.18 -16.20 -18.06
N ARG A 303 14.20 -16.77 -17.36
CA ARG A 303 13.27 -17.81 -17.83
C ARG A 303 11.94 -17.17 -18.21
N SER A 304 11.85 -16.69 -19.45
CA SER A 304 10.69 -15.93 -19.96
C SER A 304 9.34 -16.53 -19.60
N ALA A 305 9.15 -17.83 -19.78
CA ALA A 305 7.86 -18.48 -19.49
C ALA A 305 7.51 -18.42 -18.00
N ILE A 306 8.44 -18.81 -17.11
CA ILE A 306 8.22 -18.78 -15.66
C ILE A 306 7.95 -17.36 -15.18
N SER A 307 8.75 -16.39 -15.64
CA SER A 307 8.55 -14.98 -15.30
C SER A 307 7.17 -14.48 -15.71
N GLY A 308 6.72 -14.82 -16.93
CA GLY A 308 5.38 -14.49 -17.42
C GLY A 308 4.28 -15.15 -16.59
N ILE A 309 4.39 -16.47 -16.34
CA ILE A 309 3.42 -17.24 -15.54
C ILE A 309 3.22 -16.58 -14.17
N MET A 310 4.31 -16.28 -13.46
CA MET A 310 4.25 -15.68 -12.13
C MET A 310 3.56 -14.31 -12.14
N LEU A 311 3.78 -13.48 -13.16
CA LEU A 311 3.08 -12.20 -13.30
C LEU A 311 1.58 -12.39 -13.57
N GLY A 312 1.21 -13.38 -14.38
CA GLY A 312 -0.19 -13.64 -14.70
C GLY A 312 -0.95 -14.22 -13.52
N LEU A 313 -0.29 -15.08 -12.72
CA LEU A 313 -0.83 -15.53 -11.43
C LEU A 313 -0.98 -14.36 -10.45
N SER A 314 0.02 -13.47 -10.37
CA SER A 314 -0.05 -12.29 -9.51
C SER A 314 -1.25 -11.41 -9.88
N SER A 315 -1.44 -11.17 -11.18
CA SER A 315 -2.55 -10.39 -11.72
C SER A 315 -3.91 -11.10 -11.62
N SER A 316 -3.91 -12.43 -11.47
CA SER A 316 -5.12 -13.22 -11.19
C SER A 316 -5.50 -13.18 -9.70
N PHE A 317 -4.62 -12.67 -8.85
CA PHE A 317 -4.88 -12.53 -7.42
C PHE A 317 -5.43 -11.14 -7.08
N LYS A 318 -4.78 -10.08 -7.57
CA LYS A 318 -5.26 -8.70 -7.46
C LYS A 318 -4.93 -7.91 -8.72
N GLN A 319 -5.58 -6.77 -8.90
CA GLN A 319 -5.34 -5.81 -9.99
C GLN A 319 -4.09 -4.95 -9.75
N PHE A 320 -3.64 -4.76 -8.51
CA PHE A 320 -2.48 -3.92 -8.17
C PHE A 320 -1.18 -4.26 -8.93
N PRO A 321 -0.82 -5.54 -9.14
CA PRO A 321 0.32 -5.93 -9.98
C PRO A 321 0.33 -5.32 -11.39
N LEU A 322 -0.83 -5.00 -11.96
CA LEU A 322 -0.91 -4.46 -13.32
C LEU A 322 -0.36 -3.04 -13.42
N ILE A 323 -0.26 -2.30 -12.31
CA ILE A 323 0.31 -0.95 -12.30
C ILE A 323 1.79 -0.94 -12.72
N VAL A 324 2.53 -2.03 -12.42
CA VAL A 324 3.95 -2.15 -12.78
C VAL A 324 4.15 -2.76 -14.17
N LEU A 325 3.09 -3.31 -14.78
CA LEU A 325 3.13 -3.99 -16.08
C LEU A 325 3.78 -3.16 -17.20
N PRO A 326 3.43 -1.88 -17.46
CA PRO A 326 4.05 -1.14 -18.56
C PRO A 326 5.56 -0.95 -18.37
N PHE A 327 6.03 -0.80 -17.12
CA PHE A 327 7.45 -0.71 -16.79
C PHE A 327 8.16 -2.05 -16.99
N LEU A 328 7.54 -3.16 -16.58
CA LEU A 328 8.04 -4.51 -16.83
C LEU A 328 8.11 -4.83 -18.32
N ILE A 329 7.12 -4.43 -19.12
CA ILE A 329 7.13 -4.59 -20.58
C ILE A 329 8.32 -3.85 -21.18
N ILE A 330 8.54 -2.57 -20.82
CA ILE A 330 9.70 -1.80 -21.30
C ILE A 330 11.01 -2.47 -20.85
N TYR A 331 11.07 -2.92 -19.60
CA TYR A 331 12.23 -3.62 -19.06
C TYR A 331 12.57 -4.89 -19.84
N MET A 332 11.57 -5.71 -20.16
CA MET A 332 11.74 -6.92 -20.94
C MET A 332 12.06 -6.62 -22.41
N LEU A 333 11.39 -5.64 -23.03
CA LEU A 333 11.69 -5.16 -24.40
C LEU A 333 13.16 -4.78 -24.57
N LYS A 334 13.77 -4.15 -23.56
CA LYS A 334 15.16 -3.70 -23.60
C LYS A 334 16.18 -4.80 -23.28
N ARG A 335 15.77 -5.93 -22.70
CA ARG A 335 16.68 -6.99 -22.21
C ARG A 335 16.48 -8.36 -22.88
N LYS A 336 15.36 -8.58 -23.54
CA LYS A 336 15.01 -9.87 -24.15
C LYS A 336 15.05 -9.80 -25.67
N THR A 337 15.29 -10.96 -26.27
CA THR A 337 15.05 -11.15 -27.72
C THR A 337 13.55 -11.11 -28.00
N LYS A 338 13.15 -10.82 -29.25
CA LYS A 338 11.74 -10.84 -29.67
C LYS A 338 11.02 -12.15 -29.29
N LYS A 339 11.70 -13.29 -29.49
CA LYS A 339 11.19 -14.61 -29.08
C LYS A 339 11.01 -14.70 -27.56
N GLY A 340 12.01 -14.28 -26.79
CA GLY A 340 11.94 -14.29 -25.33
C GLY A 340 10.83 -13.40 -24.77
N LEU A 341 10.59 -12.24 -25.40
CA LEU A 341 9.49 -11.35 -25.05
C LEU A 341 8.13 -11.96 -25.39
N SER A 342 7.98 -12.53 -26.59
CA SER A 342 6.74 -13.20 -27.00
C SER A 342 6.38 -14.35 -26.06
N ILE A 343 7.35 -15.20 -25.70
CA ILE A 343 7.14 -16.28 -24.73
C ILE A 343 6.72 -15.71 -23.37
N TRP A 344 7.37 -14.66 -22.89
CA TRP A 344 7.01 -14.03 -21.62
C TRP A 344 5.58 -13.48 -21.64
N PHE A 345 5.22 -12.74 -22.68
CA PHE A 345 3.90 -12.12 -22.81
C PHE A 345 2.78 -13.16 -22.97
N THR A 346 2.98 -14.16 -23.83
CA THR A 346 2.03 -15.26 -24.02
C THR A 346 1.87 -16.11 -22.76
N SER A 347 2.95 -16.32 -21.99
CA SER A 347 2.88 -17.03 -20.71
C SER A 347 2.15 -16.21 -19.63
N PHE A 348 2.34 -14.89 -19.62
CA PHE A 348 1.59 -13.96 -18.75
C PHE A 348 0.09 -13.98 -19.05
N VAL A 349 -0.28 -13.73 -20.30
CA VAL A 349 -1.69 -13.73 -20.73
C VAL A 349 -2.28 -15.13 -20.56
N GLY A 350 -1.53 -16.17 -20.93
CA GLY A 350 -1.96 -17.56 -20.84
C GLY A 350 -2.25 -18.00 -19.41
N SER A 351 -1.39 -17.68 -18.42
CA SER A 351 -1.66 -18.03 -17.03
C SER A 351 -2.80 -17.22 -16.43
N PHE A 352 -2.93 -15.93 -16.76
CA PHE A 352 -4.07 -15.12 -16.35
C PHE A 352 -5.38 -15.68 -16.89
N ILE A 353 -5.46 -15.97 -18.19
CA ILE A 353 -6.65 -16.55 -18.80
C ILE A 353 -6.90 -17.93 -18.21
N LEU A 354 -5.90 -18.79 -18.05
CA LEU A 354 -6.10 -20.15 -17.54
C LEU A 354 -6.76 -20.17 -16.17
N ILE A 355 -6.33 -19.29 -15.27
CA ILE A 355 -6.91 -19.19 -13.93
C ILE A 355 -8.31 -18.59 -13.98
N ASN A 356 -8.52 -17.56 -14.80
CA ASN A 356 -9.80 -16.80 -14.83
C ASN A 356 -10.83 -17.32 -15.85
N ALA A 357 -10.46 -18.31 -16.65
CA ALA A 357 -11.20 -18.73 -17.84
C ALA A 357 -12.63 -19.14 -17.49
N TYR A 358 -12.81 -19.90 -16.42
CA TYR A 358 -14.10 -20.46 -16.05
C TYR A 358 -15.18 -19.36 -15.90
N PHE A 359 -14.90 -18.31 -15.12
CA PHE A 359 -15.88 -17.23 -14.92
C PHE A 359 -15.94 -16.24 -16.08
N ILE A 360 -14.83 -16.03 -16.80
CA ILE A 360 -14.84 -15.27 -18.06
C ILE A 360 -15.78 -15.93 -19.08
N PHE A 361 -15.76 -17.27 -19.20
CA PHE A 361 -16.62 -18.00 -20.13
C PHE A 361 -18.08 -18.03 -19.66
N LEU A 362 -18.34 -18.20 -18.36
CA LEU A 362 -19.71 -18.23 -17.85
C LEU A 362 -20.42 -16.88 -17.97
N ASN A 363 -19.76 -15.78 -17.59
CA ASN A 363 -20.32 -14.44 -17.69
C ASN A 363 -19.20 -13.37 -17.70
N PRO A 364 -18.69 -12.98 -18.88
CA PRO A 364 -17.56 -12.05 -18.96
C PRO A 364 -17.91 -10.67 -18.42
N MET A 365 -19.16 -10.22 -18.64
CA MET A 365 -19.60 -8.91 -18.17
C MET A 365 -19.63 -8.85 -16.64
N ALA A 366 -20.18 -9.88 -15.98
CA ALA A 366 -20.19 -9.96 -14.53
C ALA A 366 -18.76 -10.00 -13.95
N PHE A 367 -17.87 -10.81 -14.54
CA PHE A 367 -16.47 -10.88 -14.13
C PHE A 367 -15.77 -9.51 -14.22
N PHE A 368 -15.76 -8.87 -15.39
CA PHE A 368 -15.03 -7.61 -15.58
C PHE A 368 -15.64 -6.44 -14.81
N THR A 369 -16.97 -6.35 -14.70
CA THR A 369 -17.62 -5.31 -13.88
C THR A 369 -17.30 -5.46 -12.40
N SER A 370 -17.23 -6.70 -11.89
CA SER A 370 -16.76 -6.98 -10.54
C SER A 370 -15.32 -6.51 -10.32
N LEU A 371 -14.39 -6.83 -11.23
CA LEU A 371 -12.97 -6.48 -11.09
C LEU A 371 -12.72 -4.97 -11.06
N ILE A 372 -13.49 -4.17 -11.81
CA ILE A 372 -13.35 -2.71 -11.84
C ILE A 372 -14.22 -2.01 -10.79
N SER A 373 -15.11 -2.74 -10.11
CA SER A 373 -16.05 -2.19 -9.14
C SER A 373 -15.38 -1.42 -7.99
N PRO A 374 -14.17 -1.77 -7.48
CA PRO A 374 -13.55 -0.99 -6.41
C PRO A 374 -13.18 0.45 -6.80
N GLU A 375 -13.00 0.72 -8.10
CA GLU A 375 -12.70 2.07 -8.62
C GLU A 375 -13.97 2.78 -9.12
N MET A 376 -14.90 2.03 -9.71
CA MET A 376 -16.10 2.58 -10.37
C MET A 376 -17.33 2.70 -9.46
N SER A 377 -17.42 1.92 -8.38
CA SER A 377 -18.59 1.94 -7.50
C SER A 377 -18.64 3.21 -6.66
N SER A 378 -19.84 3.67 -6.32
CA SER A 378 -20.07 4.83 -5.45
C SER A 378 -19.66 4.57 -4.00
N LEU A 379 -18.37 4.37 -3.72
CA LEU A 379 -17.83 4.04 -2.40
C LEU A 379 -17.61 5.31 -1.59
N ILE A 380 -17.83 5.28 -0.28
CA ILE A 380 -17.48 6.42 0.57
C ILE A 380 -15.96 6.66 0.50
N GLY A 381 -15.58 7.94 0.39
CA GLY A 381 -14.19 8.38 0.46
C GLY A 381 -13.59 8.05 1.84
N VAL A 382 -12.58 7.20 1.82
CA VAL A 382 -11.75 6.80 2.95
C VAL A 382 -10.35 6.50 2.42
N GLY A 383 -9.34 6.75 3.23
CA GLY A 383 -7.95 6.52 2.84
C GLY A 383 -7.00 7.52 3.47
N SER A 384 -5.84 7.64 2.85
CA SER A 384 -4.68 8.34 3.36
C SER A 384 -4.18 9.34 2.31
N GLY A 385 -3.48 10.38 2.74
CA GLY A 385 -2.79 11.32 1.86
C GLY A 385 -3.67 12.45 1.35
N ILE A 386 -3.33 13.00 0.18
CA ILE A 386 -3.93 14.24 -0.31
C ILE A 386 -5.44 14.11 -0.65
N SER A 387 -5.91 12.88 -0.92
CA SER A 387 -7.34 12.60 -1.12
C SER A 387 -8.17 12.77 0.16
N GLN A 388 -7.54 12.73 1.33
CA GLN A 388 -8.20 13.01 2.60
C GLN A 388 -8.74 14.43 2.68
N LEU A 389 -8.09 15.40 2.04
CA LEU A 389 -8.61 16.77 1.93
C LEU A 389 -9.97 16.82 1.22
N SER A 390 -10.23 15.90 0.28
CA SER A 390 -11.50 15.79 -0.42
C SER A 390 -12.61 15.31 0.51
N PHE A 391 -12.50 14.09 1.00
CA PHE A 391 -13.61 13.46 1.72
C PHE A 391 -13.70 13.88 3.20
N ALA A 392 -12.67 14.54 3.75
CA ALA A 392 -12.77 15.26 5.02
C ALA A 392 -13.33 16.68 4.85
N GLY A 393 -13.67 17.10 3.62
CA GLY A 393 -14.36 18.37 3.33
C GLY A 393 -13.48 19.62 3.47
N PHE A 394 -12.16 19.49 3.34
CA PHE A 394 -11.28 20.66 3.33
C PHE A 394 -11.21 21.31 1.95
N LEU A 395 -11.27 20.51 0.89
CA LEU A 395 -11.24 20.96 -0.50
C LEU A 395 -12.26 20.18 -1.33
N PRO A 396 -13.05 20.83 -2.19
CA PRO A 396 -14.06 20.18 -3.03
C PRO A 396 -13.42 19.47 -4.25
N ILE A 397 -12.53 18.51 -4.00
CA ILE A 397 -11.83 17.77 -5.07
C ILE A 397 -12.64 16.52 -5.40
N SER A 398 -13.03 16.35 -6.66
CA SER A 398 -13.82 15.20 -7.09
C SER A 398 -12.99 13.92 -7.20
N ARG A 399 -13.64 12.75 -7.23
CA ARG A 399 -12.94 11.46 -7.44
C ARG A 399 -12.26 11.38 -8.80
N GLU A 400 -12.91 11.96 -9.81
CA GLU A 400 -12.44 11.95 -11.19
C GLU A 400 -11.10 12.65 -11.31
N PHE A 401 -10.84 13.69 -10.51
CA PHE A 401 -9.52 14.32 -10.41
C PHE A 401 -8.43 13.29 -10.10
N PHE A 402 -8.63 12.52 -9.03
CA PHE A 402 -7.67 11.51 -8.55
C PHE A 402 -7.44 10.42 -9.60
N PHE A 403 -8.50 10.00 -10.28
CA PHE A 403 -8.37 9.07 -11.40
C PHE A 403 -7.54 9.66 -12.55
N LEU A 404 -7.82 10.89 -12.97
CA LEU A 404 -7.12 11.57 -14.07
C LEU A 404 -5.65 11.83 -13.75
N ILE A 405 -5.32 12.28 -12.53
CA ILE A 405 -3.93 12.50 -12.12
C ILE A 405 -3.17 11.18 -12.02
N MET A 406 -3.78 10.09 -11.55
CA MET A 406 -3.15 8.77 -11.57
C MET A 406 -2.85 8.31 -13.00
N LEU A 407 -3.83 8.40 -13.90
CA LEU A 407 -3.65 8.05 -15.32
C LEU A 407 -2.53 8.88 -15.96
N TYR A 408 -2.51 10.17 -15.68
CA TYR A 408 -1.46 11.07 -16.13
C TYR A 408 -0.08 10.65 -15.59
N LEU A 409 0.05 10.37 -14.29
CA LEU A 409 1.31 9.94 -13.68
C LEU A 409 1.79 8.61 -14.28
N ILE A 410 0.89 7.66 -14.58
CA ILE A 410 1.23 6.43 -15.29
C ILE A 410 1.85 6.77 -16.65
N ILE A 411 1.17 7.58 -17.47
CA ILE A 411 1.67 7.95 -18.82
C ILE A 411 3.01 8.67 -18.72
N PHE A 412 3.12 9.65 -17.81
CA PHE A 412 4.34 10.43 -17.58
C PHE A 412 5.50 9.53 -17.18
N PHE A 413 5.33 8.68 -16.18
CA PHE A 413 6.40 7.81 -15.73
C PHE A 413 6.74 6.73 -16.74
N VAL A 414 5.78 6.23 -17.52
CA VAL A 414 6.05 5.30 -18.63
C VAL A 414 6.93 5.97 -19.69
N ALA A 415 6.61 7.21 -20.09
CA ALA A 415 7.43 7.99 -21.02
C ALA A 415 8.83 8.26 -20.45
N ALA A 416 8.92 8.70 -19.19
CA ALA A 416 10.18 8.94 -18.50
C ALA A 416 11.02 7.66 -18.40
N TYR A 417 10.41 6.53 -18.06
CA TYR A 417 11.06 5.22 -17.95
C TYR A 417 11.56 4.74 -19.31
N LEU A 418 10.81 4.98 -20.39
CA LEU A 418 11.23 4.65 -21.75
C LEU A 418 12.45 5.49 -22.21
N ILE A 419 12.39 6.81 -22.00
CA ILE A 419 13.44 7.76 -22.41
C ILE A 419 14.71 7.60 -21.57
N TYR A 420 14.56 7.47 -20.25
CA TYR A 420 15.66 7.40 -19.29
C TYR A 420 15.91 5.98 -18.76
N PHE A 421 15.58 4.96 -19.56
CA PHE A 421 15.62 3.55 -19.16
C PHE A 421 16.92 3.15 -18.44
N ASN A 422 18.07 3.51 -19.00
CA ASN A 422 19.37 3.14 -18.42
C ASN A 422 19.59 3.66 -16.99
N ARG A 423 18.91 4.75 -16.61
CA ARG A 423 18.97 5.37 -15.27
C ARG A 423 17.85 4.85 -14.38
N LEU A 424 16.64 4.73 -14.94
CA LEU A 424 15.43 4.40 -14.17
C LEU A 424 15.11 2.91 -14.08
N LYS A 425 15.82 2.03 -14.79
CA LYS A 425 15.52 0.58 -14.84
C LYS A 425 15.36 -0.08 -13.47
N TYR A 426 16.03 0.43 -12.44
CA TYR A 426 15.95 -0.09 -11.07
C TYR A 426 14.89 0.59 -10.20
N CYS A 427 14.20 1.61 -10.71
CA CYS A 427 13.11 2.31 -10.03
C CYS A 427 11.73 1.73 -10.35
N LEU A 428 11.63 0.67 -11.18
CA LEU A 428 10.34 0.18 -11.69
C LEU A 428 9.32 -0.14 -10.58
N PHE A 429 9.78 -0.62 -9.43
CA PHE A 429 8.91 -1.02 -8.33
C PHE A 429 8.58 0.14 -7.39
N ILE A 430 9.25 1.29 -7.50
CA ILE A 430 8.98 2.48 -6.68
C ILE A 430 8.05 3.47 -7.37
N ILE A 431 8.02 3.47 -8.69
CA ILE A 431 7.11 4.31 -9.47
C ILE A 431 5.62 4.08 -9.07
N PRO A 432 5.14 2.85 -8.82
CA PRO A 432 3.80 2.62 -8.31
C PRO A 432 3.46 3.39 -7.02
N VAL A 433 4.43 3.61 -6.12
CA VAL A 433 4.21 4.33 -4.86
C VAL A 433 3.72 5.75 -5.12
N ILE A 434 4.43 6.49 -5.98
CA ILE A 434 4.04 7.88 -6.29
C ILE A 434 2.74 7.97 -7.08
N ILE A 435 2.41 6.95 -7.87
CA ILE A 435 1.11 6.89 -8.56
C ILE A 435 -0.01 6.68 -7.55
N PHE A 436 0.13 5.72 -6.62
CA PHE A 436 -0.91 5.41 -5.63
C PHE A 436 -1.10 6.50 -4.57
N ILE A 437 -0.09 7.35 -4.30
CA ILE A 437 -0.26 8.51 -3.40
C ILE A 437 -1.44 9.41 -3.85
N PHE A 438 -1.78 9.38 -5.14
CA PHE A 438 -2.92 10.12 -5.70
C PHE A 438 -4.18 9.25 -5.92
N ASN A 439 -4.25 8.06 -5.33
CA ASN A 439 -5.48 7.27 -5.35
C ASN A 439 -6.53 7.90 -4.41
N TYR A 440 -7.78 7.98 -4.89
CA TYR A 440 -8.88 8.55 -4.11
C TYR A 440 -9.12 7.81 -2.78
N ARG A 441 -8.84 6.50 -2.77
CA ARG A 441 -8.94 5.63 -1.59
C ARG A 441 -7.61 4.97 -1.30
N LEU A 442 -6.54 5.76 -1.18
CA LEU A 442 -5.22 5.24 -0.83
C LEU A 442 -5.27 4.56 0.54
N PHE A 443 -5.12 3.24 0.55
CA PHE A 443 -4.82 2.49 1.76
C PHE A 443 -3.32 2.20 1.81
N VAL A 444 -2.73 2.16 3.00
CA VAL A 444 -1.29 1.88 3.19
C VAL A 444 -0.88 0.56 2.52
N GLN A 445 -1.77 -0.44 2.51
CA GLN A 445 -1.55 -1.72 1.82
C GLN A 445 -1.30 -1.60 0.31
N TYR A 446 -1.74 -0.52 -0.33
CA TYR A 446 -1.51 -0.29 -1.76
C TYR A 446 -0.06 0.10 -2.04
N VAL A 447 0.63 0.68 -1.04
CA VAL A 447 1.97 1.23 -1.18
C VAL A 447 3.07 0.45 -0.43
N MET A 448 2.74 -0.19 0.69
CA MET A 448 3.71 -0.73 1.65
C MET A 448 4.62 -1.84 1.13
N PHE A 449 4.21 -2.59 0.11
CA PHE A 449 4.99 -3.72 -0.41
C PHE A 449 5.96 -3.35 -1.53
N TRP A 450 5.74 -2.25 -2.23
CA TRP A 450 6.60 -1.81 -3.32
C TRP A 450 8.07 -1.57 -2.92
N PRO A 451 8.37 -0.99 -1.74
CA PRO A 451 9.74 -0.89 -1.24
C PRO A 451 10.39 -2.25 -0.99
N LEU A 452 9.62 -3.22 -0.47
CA LEU A 452 10.10 -4.59 -0.23
C LEU A 452 10.45 -5.30 -1.53
N ILE A 453 9.59 -5.18 -2.56
CA ILE A 453 9.88 -5.71 -3.90
C ILE A 453 11.15 -5.06 -4.47
N SER A 454 11.38 -3.78 -4.17
CA SER A 454 12.55 -3.03 -4.64
C SER A 454 13.88 -3.53 -4.07
N LEU A 455 13.89 -4.30 -2.97
CA LEU A 455 15.10 -4.98 -2.50
C LEU A 455 15.70 -5.93 -3.57
N LEU A 456 14.88 -6.45 -4.49
CA LEU A 456 15.33 -7.36 -5.55
C LEU A 456 16.27 -6.72 -6.57
N VAL A 457 16.21 -5.40 -6.72
CA VAL A 457 17.02 -4.69 -7.72
C VAL A 457 18.42 -4.35 -7.20
N ILE A 458 18.60 -4.32 -5.88
CA ILE A 458 19.84 -3.92 -5.20
C ILE A 458 21.05 -4.76 -5.66
N PRO A 459 20.99 -6.11 -5.70
CA PRO A 459 22.11 -6.90 -6.22
C PRO A 459 22.46 -6.62 -7.69
N GLY A 460 21.48 -6.18 -8.50
CA GLY A 460 21.71 -5.76 -9.89
C GLY A 460 22.51 -4.46 -9.98
N ILE A 461 22.18 -3.49 -9.12
CA ILE A 461 22.92 -2.24 -8.98
C ILE A 461 24.37 -2.51 -8.56
N MET A 462 24.57 -3.33 -7.53
CA MET A 462 25.90 -3.70 -7.02
C MET A 462 26.76 -4.29 -8.14
N ARG A 463 26.20 -5.26 -8.89
CA ARG A 463 26.90 -5.92 -10.00
C ARG A 463 27.32 -4.94 -11.10
N GLU A 464 26.48 -3.99 -11.47
CA GLU A 464 26.84 -2.97 -12.45
C GLU A 464 27.95 -2.04 -11.96
N HIS A 465 27.98 -1.73 -10.66
CA HIS A 465 29.05 -0.96 -10.06
C HIS A 465 30.38 -1.71 -10.12
N ASP A 466 30.40 -2.98 -9.72
CA ASP A 466 31.60 -3.82 -9.72
C ASP A 466 32.20 -3.97 -11.14
N ILE A 467 31.34 -4.12 -12.15
CA ILE A 467 31.76 -4.16 -13.57
C ILE A 467 32.33 -2.81 -14.00
N ARG A 468 31.68 -1.70 -13.64
CA ARG A 468 32.16 -0.35 -13.99
C ARG A 468 33.48 -0.01 -13.32
N ASP A 469 33.69 -0.38 -12.07
CA ASP A 469 34.95 -0.13 -11.37
C ASP A 469 36.08 -0.98 -11.96
N THR A 470 35.79 -2.22 -12.35
CA THR A 470 36.76 -3.08 -13.03
C THR A 470 37.15 -2.51 -14.40
N THR A 471 36.16 -2.08 -15.20
CA THR A 471 36.40 -1.49 -16.52
C THR A 471 37.03 -0.09 -16.46
N ASN A 472 36.68 0.74 -15.48
CA ASN A 472 37.29 2.05 -15.27
C ASN A 472 38.69 1.95 -14.66
N GLY A 473 38.97 0.93 -13.83
CA GLY A 473 40.34 0.62 -13.40
C GLY A 473 41.24 0.25 -14.58
N ILE A 474 40.68 -0.38 -15.61
CA ILE A 474 41.36 -0.69 -16.88
C ILE A 474 41.44 0.56 -17.79
N LYS A 475 40.35 1.33 -17.94
CA LYS A 475 40.30 2.52 -18.82
C LYS A 475 41.00 3.77 -18.27
N ARG A 476 41.10 3.95 -16.95
CA ARG A 476 41.90 5.02 -16.33
C ARG A 476 43.40 4.86 -16.60
N SER A 477 43.85 3.70 -17.08
CA SER A 477 45.21 3.52 -17.60
C SER A 477 45.35 3.91 -19.08
N ILE A 478 44.27 4.26 -19.80
CA ILE A 478 44.33 4.43 -21.26
C ILE A 478 43.78 5.77 -21.75
N THR A 479 42.62 6.29 -21.34
CA THR A 479 42.17 7.60 -21.90
C THR A 479 41.12 8.31 -21.05
N GLY A 480 41.26 9.64 -21.00
CA GLY A 480 40.37 10.57 -20.31
C GLY A 480 39.11 10.94 -21.11
N LYS A 481 38.06 11.21 -20.32
CA LYS A 481 36.83 11.98 -20.63
C LYS A 481 35.94 11.48 -21.77
N VAL A 482 34.82 10.85 -21.39
CA VAL A 482 33.58 10.82 -22.19
C VAL A 482 32.54 11.69 -21.49
N SER A 483 32.12 12.74 -22.17
CA SER A 483 31.10 13.71 -21.75
C SER A 483 29.69 13.17 -21.99
N GLY A 484 29.10 12.59 -20.94
CA GLY A 484 27.65 12.40 -20.84
C GLY A 484 27.07 13.44 -19.89
N LEU A 485 25.87 13.96 -20.20
CA LEU A 485 25.07 14.83 -19.32
C LEU A 485 25.10 14.31 -17.88
N SER A 486 25.50 15.16 -16.93
CA SER A 486 25.68 14.76 -15.54
C SER A 486 24.39 14.11 -14.99
N PRO A 487 24.51 13.03 -14.19
CA PRO A 487 23.38 12.34 -13.57
C PRO A 487 22.41 13.30 -12.86
N THR A 488 22.96 14.36 -12.28
CA THR A 488 22.25 15.41 -11.55
C THR A 488 21.31 16.25 -12.42
N ARG A 489 21.65 16.55 -13.69
CA ARG A 489 20.82 17.42 -14.55
C ARG A 489 19.53 16.75 -15.01
N ALA A 490 19.58 15.49 -15.45
CA ALA A 490 18.35 14.81 -15.92
C ALA A 490 17.40 14.49 -14.77
N ALA A 491 17.91 14.07 -13.60
CA ALA A 491 17.10 13.84 -12.42
C ALA A 491 16.45 15.14 -11.90
N ARG A 492 17.22 16.23 -11.88
CA ARG A 492 16.70 17.56 -11.57
C ARG A 492 15.61 17.97 -12.56
N ASN A 493 15.81 17.74 -13.86
CA ASN A 493 14.81 18.07 -14.86
C ASN A 493 13.55 17.21 -14.70
N ILE A 494 13.66 15.91 -14.45
CA ILE A 494 12.50 15.05 -14.17
C ILE A 494 11.76 15.55 -12.93
N ALA A 495 12.46 15.82 -11.83
CA ALA A 495 11.84 16.31 -10.59
C ALA A 495 11.16 17.69 -10.77
N ILE A 496 11.85 18.64 -11.42
CA ILE A 496 11.30 19.97 -11.70
C ILE A 496 10.08 19.87 -12.63
N ILE A 497 10.17 19.06 -13.69
CA ILE A 497 9.04 18.84 -14.61
C ILE A 497 7.89 18.19 -13.85
N SER A 498 8.11 17.16 -13.04
CA SER A 498 7.07 16.53 -12.23
C SER A 498 6.40 17.52 -11.27
N ILE A 499 7.16 18.41 -10.63
CA ILE A 499 6.62 19.43 -9.69
C ILE A 499 5.80 20.49 -10.44
N ILE A 500 6.36 21.08 -11.50
CA ILE A 500 5.66 22.11 -12.30
C ILE A 500 4.38 21.53 -12.90
N PHE A 501 4.44 20.30 -13.41
CA PHE A 501 3.28 19.61 -13.98
C PHE A 501 2.34 18.98 -12.95
N LEU A 502 2.68 18.92 -11.67
CA LEU A 502 1.72 18.64 -10.59
C LEU A 502 0.93 19.90 -10.23
N ILE A 503 1.60 21.05 -10.22
CA ILE A 503 0.99 22.33 -9.86
C ILE A 503 -0.03 22.78 -10.90
N VAL A 504 0.29 22.71 -12.20
CA VAL A 504 -0.57 23.26 -13.27
C VAL A 504 -1.94 22.55 -13.39
N PRO A 505 -2.03 21.20 -13.46
CA PRO A 505 -3.32 20.50 -13.51
C PRO A 505 -4.09 20.59 -12.20
N THR A 506 -3.40 20.63 -11.06
CA THR A 506 -4.06 20.80 -9.75
C THR A 506 -4.69 22.19 -9.66
N ALA A 507 -3.98 23.25 -10.09
CA ALA A 507 -4.53 24.60 -10.13
C ALA A 507 -5.69 24.73 -11.13
N ALA A 508 -5.53 24.20 -12.35
CA ALA A 508 -6.57 24.24 -13.38
C ALA A 508 -7.82 23.43 -12.99
N PHE A 509 -7.67 22.32 -12.27
CA PHE A 509 -8.81 21.52 -11.83
C PHE A 509 -9.52 22.15 -10.63
N LEU A 510 -8.78 22.71 -9.66
CA LEU A 510 -9.37 23.42 -8.51
C LEU A 510 -10.20 24.65 -8.94
N GLU A 511 -9.86 25.29 -10.06
CA GLU A 511 -10.61 26.41 -10.63
C GLU A 511 -11.93 25.96 -11.30
N VAL A 512 -12.02 24.71 -11.75
CA VAL A 512 -13.18 24.16 -12.47
C VAL A 512 -14.06 23.28 -11.56
N SER A 513 -13.49 22.67 -10.53
CA SER A 513 -14.21 21.78 -9.62
C SER A 513 -14.83 22.53 -8.45
N HIS A 514 -15.93 23.23 -8.72
CA HIS A 514 -16.89 23.52 -7.67
C HIS A 514 -17.76 22.28 -7.46
N VAL A 515 -17.46 21.49 -6.42
CA VAL A 515 -18.46 20.54 -5.91
C VAL A 515 -19.58 21.40 -5.33
N ASN A 516 -20.67 21.52 -6.08
CA ASN A 516 -21.85 22.21 -5.59
C ASN A 516 -22.38 21.46 -4.37
N SER A 517 -22.38 22.12 -3.21
CA SER A 517 -23.05 21.60 -2.02
C SER A 517 -24.55 21.75 -2.24
N TYR A 518 -25.23 20.69 -2.68
CA TYR A 518 -26.67 20.75 -2.89
C TYR A 518 -27.46 20.52 -1.60
N PHE A 519 -26.82 20.01 -0.55
CA PHE A 519 -27.43 19.93 0.77
C PHE A 519 -26.94 21.09 1.65
N SER A 520 -27.87 21.74 2.34
CA SER A 520 -27.60 22.74 3.37
C SER A 520 -28.13 22.26 4.72
N ILE A 521 -27.25 22.14 5.70
CA ILE A 521 -27.60 21.75 7.07
C ILE A 521 -27.93 23.03 7.87
N ASN A 522 -29.21 23.33 8.02
CA ASN A 522 -29.67 24.58 8.62
C ASN A 522 -29.43 24.58 10.14
N SER A 523 -29.79 23.50 10.83
CA SER A 523 -29.53 23.33 12.26
C SER A 523 -29.38 21.85 12.63
N VAL A 524 -28.69 21.61 13.76
CA VAL A 524 -28.53 20.29 14.38
C VAL A 524 -28.87 20.46 15.85
N HIS A 525 -29.80 19.65 16.36
CA HIS A 525 -30.17 19.61 17.77
C HIS A 525 -29.86 18.21 18.30
N THR A 526 -29.01 18.13 19.31
CA THR A 526 -28.66 16.87 19.97
C THR A 526 -29.67 16.58 21.06
N ASN A 527 -30.27 15.39 21.01
CA ASN A 527 -31.11 14.92 22.11
C ASN A 527 -30.22 14.10 23.04
N SER A 528 -30.03 14.58 24.27
CA SER A 528 -29.44 13.80 25.35
C SER A 528 -30.56 13.42 26.32
N VAL A 529 -30.62 12.16 26.76
CA VAL A 529 -31.57 11.74 27.81
C VAL A 529 -30.92 12.07 29.15
N PRO A 530 -31.51 12.99 29.94
CA PRO A 530 -30.98 13.34 31.26
C PRO A 530 -31.03 12.18 32.25
N GLU A 531 -31.94 11.23 32.05
CA GLU A 531 -32.27 10.14 32.98
C GLU A 531 -31.25 8.99 33.01
N LEU A 532 -30.32 8.94 32.05
CA LEU A 532 -29.36 7.84 31.93
C LEU A 532 -27.96 8.15 32.47
N ASN A 533 -27.68 9.39 32.93
CA ASN A 533 -26.33 9.79 33.35
C ASN A 533 -25.26 9.48 32.28
N THR A 534 -25.66 9.35 31.03
CA THR A 534 -24.80 8.92 29.93
C THR A 534 -24.14 10.12 29.30
N SER A 535 -22.81 10.16 29.32
CA SER A 535 -21.96 11.16 28.64
C SER A 535 -21.92 10.98 27.11
N VAL A 536 -23.03 10.54 26.51
CA VAL A 536 -23.11 10.22 25.08
C VAL A 536 -24.36 10.79 24.39
N VAL A 537 -24.21 11.12 23.12
CA VAL A 537 -25.27 11.49 22.19
C VAL A 537 -25.64 10.25 21.37
N TYR A 538 -26.91 9.86 21.43
CA TYR A 538 -27.45 8.68 20.72
C TYR A 538 -28.53 9.05 19.70
N GLU A 539 -28.97 10.31 19.67
CA GLU A 539 -30.00 10.80 18.76
C GLU A 539 -29.76 12.29 18.42
N MET A 540 -29.99 12.66 17.16
CA MET A 540 -29.94 14.05 16.71
C MET A 540 -31.08 14.39 15.75
N SER A 541 -31.58 15.61 15.86
CA SER A 541 -32.51 16.21 14.91
C SER A 541 -31.77 17.15 13.97
N VAL A 542 -31.82 16.88 12.67
CA VAL A 542 -31.06 17.59 11.63
C VAL A 542 -32.04 18.25 10.66
N ASN A 543 -31.99 19.58 10.58
CA ASN A 543 -32.78 20.35 9.61
C ASN A 543 -31.98 20.53 8.31
N LEU A 544 -32.50 19.96 7.23
CA LEU A 544 -31.82 19.85 5.94
C LEU A 544 -32.64 20.51 4.84
N THR A 545 -32.00 21.28 3.96
CA THR A 545 -32.57 21.76 2.69
C THR A 545 -31.79 21.17 1.51
N TYR A 546 -32.48 20.83 0.43
CA TYR A 546 -31.89 20.42 -0.85
C TYR A 546 -32.10 21.49 -1.93
N HIS A 547 -31.01 21.94 -2.56
CA HIS A 547 -30.97 23.03 -3.54
C HIS A 547 -30.75 22.57 -4.99
N GLY A 548 -30.83 21.27 -5.27
CA GLY A 548 -30.55 20.79 -6.63
C GLY A 548 -31.73 20.89 -7.57
N SER A 549 -31.47 20.58 -8.85
CA SER A 549 -32.46 20.61 -9.92
C SER A 549 -32.78 19.19 -10.39
N GLY A 550 -34.07 18.86 -10.53
CA GLY A 550 -34.51 17.58 -11.09
C GLY A 550 -35.50 16.85 -10.19
N ASN A 551 -35.03 15.83 -9.45
CA ASN A 551 -35.89 14.94 -8.68
C ASN A 551 -36.51 15.62 -7.47
N ASP A 552 -37.84 15.56 -7.38
CA ASP A 552 -38.60 15.99 -6.19
C ASP A 552 -38.39 15.09 -4.97
N SER A 553 -37.67 13.97 -5.09
CA SER A 553 -37.35 13.10 -3.97
C SER A 553 -35.95 12.50 -4.09
N ILE A 554 -35.15 12.65 -3.04
CA ILE A 554 -33.75 12.20 -3.01
C ILE A 554 -33.44 11.50 -1.69
N PRO A 555 -32.86 10.28 -1.70
CA PRO A 555 -32.37 9.61 -0.50
C PRO A 555 -31.33 10.42 0.25
N VAL A 556 -31.32 10.29 1.57
CA VAL A 556 -30.42 11.04 2.45
C VAL A 556 -29.72 10.09 3.40
N PHE A 557 -28.39 10.15 3.42
CA PHE A 557 -27.56 9.38 4.33
C PHE A 557 -26.65 10.29 5.16
N PHE A 558 -26.28 9.82 6.36
CA PHE A 558 -25.55 10.62 7.34
C PHE A 558 -24.23 9.94 7.73
N ARG A 559 -23.16 10.72 7.71
CA ARG A 559 -21.83 10.34 8.21
C ARG A 559 -21.35 11.41 9.16
N ILE A 560 -20.81 11.00 10.29
CA ILE A 560 -20.30 11.89 11.31
C ILE A 560 -18.81 11.62 11.44
N MET A 561 -18.00 12.68 11.37
CA MET A 561 -16.56 12.65 11.57
C MET A 561 -16.21 13.41 12.85
N PRO A 562 -15.96 12.73 13.98
CA PRO A 562 -15.52 13.39 15.20
C PRO A 562 -14.15 14.08 14.99
N TYR A 563 -13.93 15.21 15.66
CA TYR A 563 -12.60 15.82 15.74
C TYR A 563 -11.80 15.12 16.85
N GLY A 564 -10.85 14.27 16.44
CA GLY A 564 -10.02 13.52 17.39
C GLY A 564 -9.53 12.19 16.85
N PRO A 565 -9.01 11.31 17.73
CA PRO A 565 -8.53 9.99 17.35
C PRO A 565 -9.57 9.19 16.57
N MET A 566 -9.14 8.60 15.46
CA MET A 566 -10.02 7.79 14.62
C MET A 566 -10.38 6.48 15.33
N THR A 567 -11.66 6.28 15.62
CA THR A 567 -12.17 4.99 16.12
C THR A 567 -12.52 4.03 14.98
N ASN A 568 -12.85 4.56 13.80
CA ASN A 568 -13.17 3.79 12.61
C ASN A 568 -12.84 4.55 11.32
N ILE A 569 -12.31 3.87 10.31
CA ILE A 569 -11.93 4.48 9.03
C ILE A 569 -13.13 4.97 8.20
N ASN A 570 -14.29 4.35 8.35
CA ASN A 570 -15.56 4.81 7.78
C ASN A 570 -16.16 5.99 8.58
N ASN A 571 -15.58 6.33 9.73
CA ASN A 571 -16.18 7.15 10.77
C ASN A 571 -17.54 6.58 11.21
N MET A 572 -18.40 7.41 11.81
CA MET A 572 -19.71 6.97 12.29
C MET A 572 -20.74 7.13 11.18
N ILE A 573 -21.42 6.05 10.81
CA ILE A 573 -22.52 6.09 9.82
C ILE A 573 -23.82 6.02 10.60
N TRP A 574 -24.68 7.03 10.47
CA TRP A 574 -25.96 7.09 11.17
C TRP A 574 -27.10 6.98 10.15
N HIS A 575 -28.27 6.54 10.61
CA HIS A 575 -29.45 6.39 9.77
C HIS A 575 -30.62 7.19 10.34
N SER A 576 -31.54 7.58 9.46
CA SER A 576 -32.73 8.28 9.90
C SER A 576 -33.87 7.32 10.21
N THR A 577 -34.61 7.60 11.28
CA THR A 577 -35.72 6.78 11.76
C THR A 577 -37.09 7.32 11.32
N ASN A 578 -37.21 8.63 11.09
CA ASN A 578 -38.47 9.24 10.70
C ASN A 578 -38.66 9.35 9.18
N ARG A 579 -37.57 9.56 8.40
CA ARG A 579 -37.62 9.74 6.94
C ARG A 579 -36.31 9.30 6.27
N SER A 580 -36.38 8.65 5.12
CA SER A 580 -35.18 8.25 4.36
C SER A 580 -34.84 9.15 3.17
N GLN A 581 -35.71 10.10 2.85
CA GLN A 581 -35.63 10.94 1.65
C GLN A 581 -36.06 12.38 1.97
N ILE A 582 -35.44 13.35 1.31
CA ILE A 582 -35.95 14.72 1.25
C ILE A 582 -36.94 14.84 0.08
N ILE A 583 -37.99 15.62 0.25
CA ILE A 583 -39.03 15.83 -0.77
C ILE A 583 -39.17 17.32 -1.07
N GLY A 584 -39.12 17.69 -2.34
CA GLY A 584 -39.18 19.08 -2.79
C GLY A 584 -37.83 19.79 -2.74
N ILE A 585 -37.66 20.70 -3.70
CA ILE A 585 -36.47 21.57 -3.83
C ILE A 585 -36.67 22.81 -2.94
N ASP A 586 -35.59 23.26 -2.31
CA ASP A 586 -35.53 24.40 -1.39
C ASP A 586 -36.45 24.29 -0.16
N GLN A 587 -36.97 23.10 0.12
CA GLN A 587 -37.77 22.82 1.31
C GLN A 587 -36.90 22.29 2.43
N THR A 588 -37.01 22.92 3.60
CA THR A 588 -36.37 22.41 4.82
C THR A 588 -37.19 21.28 5.42
N GLN A 589 -36.52 20.16 5.72
CA GLN A 589 -37.11 19.02 6.40
C GLN A 589 -36.25 18.56 7.57
N THR A 590 -36.90 18.04 8.61
CA THR A 590 -36.25 17.55 9.82
C THR A 590 -36.04 16.04 9.75
N PHE A 591 -34.80 15.59 9.95
CA PHE A 591 -34.42 14.20 10.05
C PHE A 591 -34.03 13.87 11.48
N LEU A 592 -34.65 12.84 12.05
CA LEU A 592 -34.23 12.23 13.30
C LEU A 592 -33.24 11.12 12.95
N ILE A 593 -31.99 11.27 13.40
CA ILE A 593 -30.89 10.34 13.08
C ILE A 593 -30.35 9.67 14.34
N VAL A 594 -30.06 8.38 14.21
CA VAL A 594 -29.54 7.52 15.29
C VAL A 594 -28.40 6.63 14.74
N PRO A 595 -27.45 6.20 15.59
CA PRO A 595 -26.41 5.26 15.19
C PRO A 595 -26.99 3.87 14.91
N TYR A 596 -26.28 3.07 14.12
CA TYR A 596 -26.67 1.66 13.89
C TYR A 596 -26.45 0.77 15.11
N ASN A 597 -25.51 1.13 15.99
CA ASN A 597 -25.17 0.38 17.18
C ASN A 597 -24.51 1.28 18.24
N SER A 598 -24.31 0.74 19.44
CA SER A 598 -23.73 1.49 20.56
C SER A 598 -22.25 1.85 20.40
N THR A 599 -21.51 1.23 19.47
CA THR A 599 -20.10 1.59 19.23
C THR A 599 -19.94 2.87 18.43
N GLN A 600 -21.04 3.38 17.86
CA GLN A 600 -21.11 4.64 17.12
C GLN A 600 -21.74 5.79 17.92
N PHE A 601 -21.93 5.62 19.23
CA PHE A 601 -22.32 6.71 20.10
C PHE A 601 -21.25 7.81 20.13
N LEU A 602 -21.70 9.05 19.98
CA LEU A 602 -20.86 10.24 20.11
C LEU A 602 -20.71 10.62 21.59
N ARG A 603 -19.60 11.23 21.99
CA ARG A 603 -19.47 11.75 23.35
C ARG A 603 -20.11 13.14 23.46
N THR A 604 -20.74 13.43 24.59
CA THR A 604 -21.31 14.75 24.84
C THR A 604 -20.18 15.81 24.91
N GLY A 605 -20.35 16.92 24.18
CA GLY A 605 -19.37 18.01 24.11
C GLY A 605 -18.20 17.76 23.16
N GLU A 606 -18.23 16.65 22.40
CA GLU A 606 -17.27 16.40 21.32
C GLU A 606 -17.70 17.19 20.07
N GLU A 607 -16.78 18.00 19.53
CA GLU A 607 -17.00 18.66 18.24
C GLU A 607 -16.92 17.61 17.13
N PHE A 608 -17.80 17.72 16.13
CA PHE A 608 -17.78 16.82 14.98
C PHE A 608 -18.23 17.50 13.70
N ARG A 609 -17.85 16.93 12.55
CA ARG A 609 -18.38 17.29 11.26
C ARG A 609 -19.51 16.33 10.87
N LEU A 610 -20.70 16.88 10.67
CA LEU A 610 -21.84 16.16 10.10
C LEU A 610 -21.79 16.29 8.59
N ILE A 611 -21.82 15.16 7.89
CA ILE A 611 -21.85 15.06 6.43
C ILE A 611 -23.15 14.37 6.04
N VAL A 612 -23.90 15.02 5.17
CA VAL A 612 -25.09 14.50 4.52
C VAL A 612 -24.72 14.19 3.07
N TYR A 613 -25.06 13.00 2.58
CA TYR A 613 -24.62 12.56 1.25
C TYR A 613 -25.64 11.68 0.51
N PHE A 614 -25.59 11.75 -0.82
CA PHE A 614 -26.19 10.79 -1.74
C PHE A 614 -25.50 10.83 -3.11
N GLY A 615 -24.84 9.73 -3.51
CA GLY A 615 -24.06 9.68 -4.74
C GLY A 615 -22.89 10.67 -4.70
N ASN A 616 -22.93 11.68 -5.57
CA ASN A 616 -21.97 12.79 -5.62
C ASN A 616 -22.50 14.06 -4.95
N ILE A 617 -23.73 14.03 -4.42
CA ILE A 617 -24.34 15.15 -3.72
C ILE A 617 -23.91 15.11 -2.27
N ILE A 618 -23.36 16.22 -1.77
CA ILE A 618 -22.91 16.36 -0.39
C ILE A 618 -23.40 17.67 0.23
N GLY A 619 -23.46 17.69 1.55
CA GLY A 619 -23.55 18.89 2.37
C GLY A 619 -22.95 18.61 3.73
N GLU A 620 -22.30 19.61 4.32
CA GLU A 620 -21.58 19.41 5.57
C GLU A 620 -21.72 20.60 6.51
N LYS A 621 -21.57 20.31 7.81
CA LYS A 621 -21.60 21.32 8.87
C LYS A 621 -20.77 20.84 10.06
N THR A 622 -19.93 21.73 10.58
CA THR A 622 -19.29 21.54 11.88
C THR A 622 -20.32 21.81 12.98
N VAL A 623 -20.43 20.88 13.93
CA VAL A 623 -21.31 20.93 15.09
C VAL A 623 -20.44 20.94 16.33
N SER A 624 -20.61 21.99 17.15
CA SER A 624 -19.88 22.25 18.39
C SER A 624 -20.75 22.02 19.61
#